data_AF-A0A9D1F2P1-F1
#
_entry.id   AF-A0A9D1F2P1-F1
#
_cell.length_a   1.000
_cell.length_b   1.000
_cell.length_c   1.000
_cell.angle_alpha   90.00
_cell.angle_beta   90.00
_cell.angle_gamma   90.00
#
_symmetry.space_group_name_H-M   'P 1'
#
loop_
_entity.id
_entity.type
_entity.pdbx_description
1 polymer ?
#
loop_
_entity_poly.entity_id
_entity_poly.type
_entity_poly.pdbx_seq_one_letter_code
_entity_poly.pdbx_strand_id
1 'polypeptide(L)'
;MNASFYKEIKEILISARNKVYQTANFAMVEAYWNIGKSIIEEQGGNEKAEYGTGLLKELSKQMTQDFGKGFTVANLKNVRQFYLTFPNGYALRSELSWTHYRLLMRVENENAREFYMQEAVKSQWSTRQLERQINSFFYKLNWAVLISLALVLAVMFTPLSALFGLIRLPGKLYLIGLCLILVPVLVMEFSKAFGLIRHHH
;
A
#
# COMPACT_ATOMS: atom_id res chain seq x y z
N MET A 1 -37.77 -23.37 11.84
CA MET A 1 -36.38 -23.22 12.32
C MET A 1 -36.18 -21.78 12.74
N ASN A 2 -35.64 -21.53 13.95
CA ASN A 2 -35.43 -20.16 14.44
C ASN A 2 -34.40 -19.45 13.54
N ALA A 3 -34.78 -18.31 12.94
CA ALA A 3 -33.91 -17.54 12.05
C ALA A 3 -32.62 -17.08 12.74
N SER A 4 -32.67 -16.82 14.06
CA SER A 4 -31.51 -16.48 14.87
C SER A 4 -30.51 -17.64 14.98
N PHE A 5 -31.01 -18.86 15.17
CA PHE A 5 -30.18 -20.06 15.28
C PHE A 5 -29.43 -20.36 13.98
N TYR A 6 -30.13 -20.30 12.83
CA TYR A 6 -29.47 -20.50 11.54
C TYR A 6 -28.43 -19.40 11.23
N LYS A 7 -28.71 -18.15 11.60
CA LYS A 7 -27.76 -17.04 11.44
C LYS A 7 -26.50 -17.27 12.27
N GLU A 8 -26.64 -17.71 13.51
CA GLU A 8 -25.51 -18.05 14.39
C GLU A 8 -24.64 -19.17 13.81
N ILE A 9 -25.24 -20.28 13.38
CA ILE A 9 -24.50 -21.39 12.73
C ILE A 9 -23.78 -20.89 11.46
N LYS A 10 -24.42 -20.04 10.67
CA LYS A 10 -23.82 -19.43 9.47
C LYS A 10 -22.62 -18.54 9.84
N GLU A 11 -22.72 -17.73 10.90
CA GLU A 11 -21.63 -16.87 11.36
C GLU A 11 -20.43 -17.67 11.88
N ILE A 12 -20.67 -18.75 12.63
CA ILE A 12 -19.62 -19.68 13.09
C ILE A 12 -18.86 -20.25 11.89
N LEU A 13 -19.58 -20.75 10.87
CA LEU A 13 -18.96 -21.32 9.67
C LEU A 13 -18.18 -20.28 8.85
N ILE A 14 -18.71 -19.05 8.72
CA ILE A 14 -18.02 -17.96 8.01
C ILE A 14 -16.75 -17.58 8.75
N SER A 15 -16.81 -17.44 10.08
CA SER A 15 -15.66 -17.10 10.91
C SER A 15 -14.54 -18.15 10.80
N ALA A 16 -14.90 -19.43 10.92
CA ALA A 16 -13.95 -20.53 10.76
C ALA A 16 -13.28 -20.54 9.37
N ARG A 17 -14.07 -20.37 8.30
CA ARG A 17 -13.53 -20.28 6.93
C ARG A 17 -12.59 -19.10 6.75
N ASN A 18 -12.97 -17.92 7.24
CA ASN A 18 -12.14 -16.72 7.15
C ASN A 18 -10.79 -16.90 7.87
N LYS A 19 -10.80 -17.52 9.04
CA LYS A 19 -9.57 -17.83 9.79
C LYS A 19 -8.65 -18.78 9.02
N VAL A 20 -9.21 -19.84 8.42
CA VAL A 20 -8.44 -20.76 7.56
C VAL A 20 -7.85 -20.04 6.36
N TYR A 21 -8.65 -19.20 5.68
CA TYR A 21 -8.16 -18.44 4.52
C TYR A 21 -7.05 -17.47 4.90
N GLN A 22 -7.16 -16.73 6.00
CA GLN A 22 -6.12 -15.82 6.47
C GLN A 22 -4.82 -16.58 6.78
N THR A 23 -4.91 -17.69 7.51
CA THR A 23 -3.75 -18.51 7.88
C THR A 23 -3.07 -19.10 6.64
N ALA A 24 -3.85 -19.69 5.74
CA ALA A 24 -3.34 -20.26 4.49
C ALA A 24 -2.73 -19.18 3.57
N ASN A 25 -3.34 -18.01 3.49
CA ASN A 25 -2.82 -16.90 2.70
C ASN A 25 -1.45 -16.46 3.18
N PHE A 26 -1.25 -16.32 4.50
CA PHE A 26 0.05 -15.92 5.03
C PHE A 26 1.10 -17.01 4.86
N ALA A 27 0.76 -18.27 5.14
CA ALA A 27 1.67 -19.39 4.90
C ALA A 27 2.15 -19.45 3.44
N MET A 28 1.25 -19.13 2.48
CA MET A 28 1.63 -19.02 1.06
C MET A 28 2.56 -17.83 0.78
N VAL A 29 2.37 -16.69 1.46
CA VAL A 29 3.28 -15.53 1.33
C VAL A 29 4.67 -15.89 1.85
N GLU A 30 4.77 -16.55 3.00
CA GLU A 30 6.04 -17.02 3.55
C GLU A 30 6.70 -18.06 2.62
N ALA A 31 5.92 -19.00 2.08
CA ALA A 31 6.42 -19.97 1.13
C ALA A 31 7.00 -19.29 -0.13
N TYR A 32 6.27 -18.33 -0.72
CA TYR A 32 6.79 -17.56 -1.84
C TYR A 32 8.03 -16.76 -1.48
N TRP A 33 8.09 -16.14 -0.30
CA TRP A 33 9.30 -15.45 0.13
C TRP A 33 10.51 -16.39 0.19
N ASN A 34 10.35 -17.57 0.81
CA ASN A 34 11.41 -18.58 0.93
C ASN A 34 11.83 -19.14 -0.44
N ILE A 35 10.89 -19.41 -1.34
CA ILE A 35 11.20 -19.83 -2.72
C ILE A 35 12.00 -18.74 -3.42
N GLY A 36 11.61 -17.47 -3.27
CA GLY A 36 12.33 -16.34 -3.85
C GLY A 36 13.77 -16.25 -3.35
N LYS A 37 13.98 -16.45 -2.05
CA LYS A 37 15.30 -16.54 -1.43
C LYS A 37 16.14 -17.67 -2.03
N SER A 38 15.60 -18.90 -2.06
CA SER A 38 16.31 -20.06 -2.61
C SER A 38 16.67 -19.88 -4.09
N ILE A 39 15.81 -19.25 -4.89
CA ILE A 39 16.12 -18.94 -6.30
C ILE A 39 17.32 -18.00 -6.41
N ILE A 40 17.43 -16.97 -5.55
CA ILE A 40 18.55 -16.02 -5.59
C ILE A 40 19.85 -16.67 -5.10
N GLU A 41 19.77 -17.49 -4.06
CA GLU A 41 20.92 -18.26 -3.56
C GLU A 41 21.47 -19.20 -4.63
N GLU A 42 20.59 -19.93 -5.33
CA GLU A 42 20.97 -20.82 -6.45
C GLU A 42 21.56 -20.05 -7.65
N GLN A 43 21.16 -18.79 -7.85
CA GLN A 43 21.71 -17.90 -8.88
C GLN A 43 23.07 -17.28 -8.47
N GLY A 44 23.65 -17.69 -7.34
CA GLY A 44 24.90 -17.13 -6.82
C GLY A 44 24.77 -15.64 -6.47
N GLY A 45 23.57 -15.18 -6.14
CA GLY A 45 23.29 -13.78 -5.85
C GLY A 45 23.23 -12.85 -7.07
N ASN A 46 23.36 -13.37 -8.30
CA ASN A 46 23.46 -12.53 -9.50
C ASN A 46 22.22 -12.65 -10.40
N GLU A 47 21.39 -11.61 -10.39
CA GLU A 47 20.09 -11.58 -11.09
C GLU A 47 20.17 -11.74 -12.62
N LYS A 48 21.32 -11.39 -13.21
CA LYS A 48 21.55 -11.28 -14.65
C LYS A 48 22.27 -12.47 -15.27
N ALA A 49 22.57 -13.52 -14.49
CA ALA A 49 23.18 -14.71 -15.05
C ALA A 49 22.26 -15.30 -16.14
N GLU A 50 22.81 -15.58 -17.33
CA GLU A 50 22.11 -16.26 -18.42
C GLU A 50 21.51 -17.61 -17.93
N TYR A 51 22.25 -18.27 -17.03
CA TYR A 51 21.85 -19.42 -16.22
C TYR A 51 20.49 -19.23 -15.51
N GLY A 52 20.20 -18.02 -15.02
CA GLY A 52 18.96 -17.71 -14.30
C GLY A 52 17.70 -17.79 -15.16
N THR A 53 17.81 -17.62 -16.49
CA THR A 53 16.65 -17.79 -17.38
C THR A 53 16.32 -19.25 -17.67
N GLY A 54 17.33 -20.12 -17.69
CA GLY A 54 17.16 -21.57 -17.79
C GLY A 54 16.57 -22.17 -16.52
N LEU A 55 17.10 -21.76 -15.35
CA LEU A 55 16.64 -22.21 -14.04
C LEU A 55 15.13 -22.02 -13.85
N LEU A 56 14.61 -20.82 -14.13
CA LEU A 56 13.19 -20.54 -13.94
C LEU A 56 12.28 -21.32 -14.90
N LYS A 57 12.76 -21.67 -16.09
CA LYS A 57 12.01 -22.51 -17.04
C LYS A 57 11.92 -23.94 -16.53
N GLU A 58 13.03 -24.50 -16.07
CA GLU A 58 13.06 -25.87 -15.53
C GLU A 58 12.23 -25.96 -14.24
N LEU A 59 12.41 -25.00 -13.33
CA LEU A 59 11.62 -24.92 -12.10
C LEU A 59 10.13 -24.79 -12.40
N SER A 60 9.74 -23.97 -13.38
CA SER A 60 8.35 -23.85 -13.81
C SER A 60 7.79 -25.18 -14.29
N LYS A 61 8.55 -25.92 -15.10
CA LYS A 61 8.14 -27.22 -15.63
C LYS A 61 7.94 -28.24 -14.50
N GLN A 62 8.94 -28.43 -13.64
CA GLN A 62 8.91 -29.40 -12.55
C GLN A 62 7.82 -29.07 -11.52
N MET A 63 7.77 -27.82 -11.03
CA MET A 63 6.76 -27.45 -10.03
C MET A 63 5.34 -27.47 -10.59
N THR A 64 5.15 -27.16 -11.88
CA THR A 64 3.83 -27.30 -12.50
C THR A 64 3.42 -28.77 -12.63
N GLN A 65 4.37 -29.68 -12.83
CA GLN A 65 4.12 -31.11 -12.85
C GLN A 65 3.75 -31.64 -11.46
N ASP A 66 4.46 -31.22 -10.41
CA ASP A 66 4.27 -31.73 -9.05
C ASP A 66 3.07 -31.11 -8.32
N PHE A 67 2.86 -29.79 -8.50
CA PHE A 67 1.89 -29.01 -7.72
C PHE A 67 0.77 -28.38 -8.57
N GLY A 68 0.86 -28.49 -9.89
CA GLY A 68 -0.16 -27.96 -10.80
C GLY A 68 -0.05 -26.45 -11.05
N LYS A 69 -1.21 -25.79 -11.19
CA LYS A 69 -1.29 -24.38 -11.62
C LYS A 69 -0.69 -23.44 -10.57
N GLY A 70 0.01 -22.41 -11.03
CA GLY A 70 0.55 -21.34 -10.17
C GLY A 70 2.06 -21.16 -10.29
N PHE A 71 2.78 -22.16 -10.80
CA PHE A 71 4.24 -22.13 -10.95
C PHE A 71 4.69 -21.79 -12.36
N THR A 72 4.04 -20.79 -12.99
CA THR A 72 4.50 -20.30 -14.29
C THR A 72 5.82 -19.56 -14.15
N VAL A 73 6.64 -19.54 -15.21
CA VAL A 73 7.89 -18.75 -15.26
C VAL A 73 7.64 -17.29 -14.82
N ALA A 74 6.52 -16.69 -15.24
CA ALA A 74 6.16 -15.33 -14.85
C ALA A 74 5.87 -15.21 -13.35
N ASN A 75 5.20 -16.19 -12.73
CA ASN A 75 4.99 -16.17 -11.29
C ASN A 75 6.29 -16.38 -10.52
N LEU A 76 7.15 -17.29 -10.96
CA LEU A 76 8.47 -17.52 -10.35
C LEU A 76 9.36 -16.27 -10.45
N LYS A 77 9.27 -15.50 -11.54
CA LYS A 77 9.91 -14.17 -11.63
C LYS A 77 9.39 -13.21 -10.57
N ASN A 78 8.07 -13.17 -10.33
CA ASN A 78 7.49 -12.34 -9.26
C ASN A 78 7.93 -12.82 -7.87
N VAL A 79 7.99 -14.13 -7.65
CA VAL A 79 8.46 -14.75 -6.41
C VAL A 79 9.92 -14.38 -6.12
N ARG A 80 10.78 -14.45 -7.15
CA ARG A 80 12.17 -13.97 -7.06
C ARG A 80 12.23 -12.47 -6.75
N GLN A 81 11.48 -11.65 -7.49
CA GLN A 81 11.38 -10.20 -7.25
C GLN A 81 10.91 -9.89 -5.83
N PHE A 82 10.03 -10.72 -5.27
CA PHE A 82 9.48 -10.51 -3.94
C PHE A 82 10.55 -10.55 -2.87
N TYR A 83 11.44 -11.55 -2.91
CA TYR A 83 12.57 -11.62 -1.98
C TYR A 83 13.50 -10.41 -2.12
N LEU A 84 13.82 -10.00 -3.36
CA LEU A 84 14.67 -8.83 -3.62
C LEU A 84 14.05 -7.52 -3.12
N THR A 85 12.73 -7.41 -3.23
CA THR A 85 11.97 -6.21 -2.84
C THR A 85 11.77 -6.12 -1.33
N PHE A 86 11.64 -7.26 -0.66
CA PHE A 86 11.41 -7.38 0.77
C PHE A 86 12.45 -8.35 1.38
N PRO A 87 13.74 -7.96 1.46
CA PRO A 87 14.81 -8.86 1.90
C PRO A 87 14.69 -9.28 3.36
N ASN A 88 13.91 -8.56 4.18
CA ASN A 88 13.62 -8.92 5.56
C ASN A 88 12.24 -9.62 5.66
N GLY A 89 12.25 -10.95 5.76
CA GLY A 89 11.04 -11.75 5.92
C GLY A 89 10.24 -11.44 7.20
N TYR A 90 10.89 -10.96 8.27
CA TYR A 90 10.21 -10.58 9.51
C TYR A 90 9.39 -9.29 9.38
N ALA A 91 9.62 -8.50 8.32
CA ALA A 91 8.84 -7.30 8.03
C ALA A 91 7.52 -7.62 7.30
N LEU A 92 7.31 -8.87 6.88
CA LEU A 92 6.08 -9.28 6.23
C LEU A 92 4.89 -9.23 7.20
N ARG A 93 3.70 -8.99 6.66
CA ARG A 93 2.46 -8.72 7.38
C ARG A 93 1.49 -9.86 7.12
N SER A 94 1.06 -10.52 8.18
CA SER A 94 0.12 -11.66 8.10
C SER A 94 -1.25 -11.31 7.54
N GLU A 95 -1.60 -10.03 7.60
CA GLU A 95 -2.84 -9.48 7.08
C GLU A 95 -2.82 -9.35 5.55
N LEU A 96 -1.63 -9.32 4.93
CA LEU A 96 -1.47 -9.06 3.50
C LEU A 96 -1.28 -10.37 2.74
N SER A 97 -2.17 -10.62 1.78
CA SER A 97 -2.05 -11.74 0.86
C SER A 97 -1.00 -11.51 -0.24
N TRP A 98 -0.61 -12.58 -0.94
CA TRP A 98 0.31 -12.54 -2.09
C TRP A 98 -0.05 -11.44 -3.12
N THR A 99 -1.33 -11.26 -3.40
CA THR A 99 -1.80 -10.25 -4.36
C THR A 99 -1.51 -8.82 -3.89
N HIS A 100 -1.55 -8.54 -2.57
CA HIS A 100 -1.13 -7.24 -2.03
C HIS A 100 0.36 -7.02 -2.30
N TYR A 101 1.20 -8.01 -2.00
CA TYR A 101 2.63 -7.92 -2.25
C TYR A 101 2.96 -7.75 -3.73
N ARG A 102 2.22 -8.39 -4.64
CA ARG A 102 2.35 -8.14 -6.08
C ARG A 102 2.09 -6.69 -6.50
N LEU A 103 1.18 -6.00 -5.84
CA LEU A 103 0.93 -4.58 -6.08
C LEU A 103 2.04 -3.72 -5.47
N LEU A 104 2.45 -4.01 -4.22
CA LEU A 104 3.50 -3.27 -3.53
C LEU A 104 4.86 -3.37 -4.24
N MET A 105 5.19 -4.52 -4.83
CA MET A 105 6.42 -4.68 -5.63
C MET A 105 6.50 -3.75 -6.85
N ARG A 106 5.37 -3.26 -7.36
CA ARG A 106 5.33 -2.32 -8.48
C ARG A 106 5.55 -0.88 -8.06
N VAL A 107 5.52 -0.59 -6.76
CA VAL A 107 5.80 0.74 -6.22
C VAL A 107 7.31 0.92 -6.19
N GLU A 108 7.84 1.78 -7.07
CA GLU A 108 9.28 2.00 -7.24
C GLU A 108 9.93 2.59 -5.98
N ASN A 109 9.27 3.59 -5.38
CA ASN A 109 9.78 4.26 -4.18
C ASN A 109 9.57 3.41 -2.93
N GLU A 110 10.64 3.08 -2.23
CA GLU A 110 10.62 2.24 -1.02
C GLU A 110 9.81 2.86 0.13
N ASN A 111 9.96 4.16 0.38
CA ASN A 111 9.20 4.85 1.43
C ASN A 111 7.69 4.86 1.13
N ALA A 112 7.33 5.04 -0.14
CA ALA A 112 5.93 4.94 -0.57
C ALA A 112 5.39 3.52 -0.40
N ARG A 113 6.20 2.51 -0.74
CA ARG A 113 5.85 1.09 -0.58
C ARG A 113 5.58 0.75 0.88
N GLU A 114 6.47 1.14 1.78
CA GLU A 114 6.32 0.91 3.22
C GLU A 114 5.07 1.62 3.75
N PHE A 115 4.85 2.88 3.35
CA PHE A 115 3.63 3.62 3.72
C PHE A 115 2.36 2.91 3.28
N TYR A 116 2.28 2.48 2.01
CA TYR A 116 1.12 1.77 1.49
C TYR A 116 0.92 0.41 2.17
N MET A 117 2.00 -0.29 2.50
CA MET A 117 1.95 -1.56 3.24
C MET A 117 1.36 -1.35 4.65
N GLN A 118 1.85 -0.35 5.39
CA GLN A 118 1.37 -0.03 6.73
C GLN A 118 -0.08 0.42 6.73
N GLU A 119 -0.46 1.33 5.83
CA GLU A 119 -1.84 1.82 5.74
C GLU A 119 -2.80 0.73 5.27
N ALA A 120 -2.37 -0.18 4.39
CA ALA A 120 -3.18 -1.34 4.00
C ALA A 120 -3.49 -2.26 5.19
N VAL A 121 -2.52 -2.51 6.08
CA VAL A 121 -2.73 -3.28 7.32
C VAL A 121 -3.63 -2.51 8.28
N LYS A 122 -3.31 -1.25 8.56
CA LYS A 122 -4.02 -0.43 9.54
C LYS A 122 -5.48 -0.21 9.17
N SER A 123 -5.76 0.03 7.90
CA SER A 123 -7.09 0.31 7.38
C SER A 123 -7.76 -0.91 6.74
N GLN A 124 -7.14 -2.10 6.85
CA GLN A 124 -7.65 -3.38 6.33
C GLN A 124 -8.08 -3.29 4.85
N TRP A 125 -7.25 -2.66 4.03
CA TRP A 125 -7.55 -2.48 2.62
C TRP A 125 -7.57 -3.81 1.89
N SER A 126 -8.62 -4.03 1.10
CA SER A 126 -8.61 -5.07 0.07
C SER A 126 -7.59 -4.76 -1.03
N THR A 127 -7.23 -5.77 -1.80
CA THR A 127 -6.29 -5.63 -2.94
C THR A 127 -6.72 -4.54 -3.92
N ARG A 128 -8.03 -4.42 -4.18
CA ARG A 128 -8.60 -3.38 -5.05
C ARG A 128 -8.48 -1.98 -4.46
N GLN A 129 -8.67 -1.85 -3.15
CA GLN A 129 -8.50 -0.56 -2.46
C GLN A 129 -7.03 -0.14 -2.50
N LEU A 130 -6.11 -1.06 -2.19
CA LEU A 130 -4.67 -0.80 -2.29
C LEU A 130 -4.28 -0.35 -3.71
N GLU A 131 -4.73 -1.08 -4.74
CA GLU A 131 -4.48 -0.72 -6.15
C GLU A 131 -5.00 0.68 -6.47
N ARG A 132 -6.23 1.01 -6.04
CA ARG A 132 -6.81 2.35 -6.23
C ARG A 132 -5.98 3.44 -5.53
N GLN A 133 -5.49 3.19 -4.32
CA GLN A 133 -4.70 4.18 -3.55
C GLN A 133 -3.28 4.37 -4.10
N ILE A 134 -2.70 3.32 -4.68
CA ILE A 134 -1.44 3.41 -5.42
C ILE A 134 -1.65 4.27 -6.68
N ASN A 135 -2.71 3.99 -7.44
CA ASN A 135 -3.00 4.69 -8.70
C ASN A 135 -3.42 6.16 -8.50
N SER A 136 -3.99 6.52 -7.34
CA SER A 136 -4.38 7.90 -7.03
C SER A 136 -3.20 8.78 -6.57
N PHE A 137 -1.97 8.27 -6.54
CA PHE A 137 -0.79 8.93 -5.97
C PHE A 137 -1.02 9.46 -4.54
N PHE A 138 -1.85 8.77 -3.75
CA PHE A 138 -2.23 9.16 -2.39
C PHE A 138 -1.01 9.53 -1.52
N TYR A 139 0.10 8.79 -1.65
CA TYR A 139 1.37 9.14 -0.99
C TYR A 139 1.87 10.54 -1.37
N LYS A 140 1.98 10.84 -2.67
CA LYS A 140 2.46 12.15 -3.16
C LYS A 140 1.54 13.30 -2.72
N LEU A 141 0.23 13.07 -2.71
CA LEU A 141 -0.76 14.05 -2.25
C LEU A 141 -0.62 14.34 -0.75
N ASN A 142 -0.42 13.30 0.07
CA ASN A 142 -0.25 13.47 1.51
C ASN A 142 1.01 14.32 1.83
N TRP A 143 2.14 14.01 1.18
CA TRP A 143 3.35 14.84 1.31
C TRP A 143 3.16 16.28 0.82
N ALA A 144 2.42 16.49 -0.27
CA ALA A 144 2.13 17.84 -0.75
C ALA A 144 1.31 18.65 0.27
N VAL A 145 0.35 18.02 0.96
CA VAL A 145 -0.43 18.66 2.03
C VAL A 145 0.46 19.04 3.21
N LEU A 146 1.33 18.13 3.66
CA LEU A 146 2.26 18.39 4.76
C LEU A 146 3.24 19.52 4.42
N ILE A 147 3.79 19.53 3.20
CA ILE A 147 4.67 20.61 2.73
C ILE A 147 3.90 21.93 2.69
N SER A 148 2.67 21.93 2.18
CA SER A 148 1.84 23.13 2.11
C SER A 148 1.54 23.69 3.51
N LEU A 149 1.21 22.82 4.47
CA LEU A 149 0.97 23.22 5.86
C LEU A 149 2.25 23.75 6.52
N ALA A 150 3.39 23.08 6.31
CA ALA A 150 4.68 23.51 6.81
C ALA A 150 5.11 24.88 6.23
N LEU A 151 4.87 25.11 4.93
CA LEU A 151 5.12 26.40 4.28
C LEU A 151 4.25 27.52 4.88
N VAL A 152 2.95 27.27 5.09
CA VAL A 152 2.06 28.24 5.73
C VAL A 152 2.55 28.56 7.15
N LEU A 153 2.91 27.55 7.94
CA LEU A 153 3.47 27.77 9.28
C LEU A 153 4.80 28.55 9.22
N ALA A 154 5.69 28.22 8.29
CA ALA A 154 6.95 28.95 8.11
C ALA A 154 6.72 30.44 7.77
N VAL A 155 5.77 30.76 6.87
CA VAL A 155 5.41 32.15 6.54
C VAL A 155 4.78 32.88 7.73
N MET A 156 3.99 32.18 8.55
CA MET A 156 3.33 32.78 9.72
C MET A 156 4.32 33.03 10.87
N PHE A 157 5.35 32.20 11.04
CA PHE A 157 6.28 32.25 12.18
C PHE A 157 7.64 32.88 11.87
N THR A 158 8.06 32.93 10.62
CA THR A 158 9.21 33.76 10.23
C THR A 158 8.72 35.18 9.96
N PRO A 159 9.28 36.21 10.61
CA PRO A 159 8.97 37.57 10.24
C PRO A 159 9.73 37.85 8.95
N LEU A 160 9.24 37.36 7.81
CA LEU A 160 9.72 37.79 6.49
C LEU A 160 9.62 39.32 6.37
N SER A 161 8.71 39.93 7.14
CA SER A 161 8.61 41.37 7.35
C SER A 161 9.88 42.03 7.90
N ALA A 162 10.66 41.35 8.75
CA ALA A 162 11.93 41.87 9.26
C ALA A 162 13.06 41.80 8.21
N LEU A 163 13.00 40.83 7.30
CA LEU A 163 14.03 40.62 6.27
C LEU A 163 13.81 41.51 5.02
N PHE A 164 12.54 41.86 4.73
CA PHE A 164 12.14 42.67 3.56
C PHE A 164 11.65 44.09 3.93
N GLY A 165 11.76 44.50 5.19
CA GLY A 165 11.31 45.83 5.64
C GLY A 165 9.81 46.08 5.47
N LEU A 166 8.99 45.02 5.44
CA LEU A 166 7.56 45.12 5.25
C LEU A 166 6.86 45.52 6.56
N ILE A 167 5.87 46.41 6.46
CA ILE A 167 5.08 46.88 7.60
C ILE A 167 4.37 45.70 8.27
N ARG A 168 4.60 45.52 9.58
CA ARG A 168 3.99 44.46 10.37
C ARG A 168 2.49 44.71 10.50
N LEU A 169 1.68 43.90 9.81
CA LEU A 169 0.22 44.01 9.91
C LEU A 169 -0.28 43.72 11.34
N PRO A 170 -1.39 44.36 11.78
CA PRO A 170 -2.06 44.02 13.03
C PRO A 170 -2.42 42.53 13.08
N GLY A 171 -2.25 41.88 14.24
CA GLY A 171 -2.51 40.43 14.40
C GLY A 171 -3.91 39.97 13.93
N LYS A 172 -4.91 40.84 13.97
CA LYS A 172 -6.28 40.58 13.47
C LYS A 172 -6.31 40.30 11.96
N LEU A 173 -5.47 40.93 11.15
CA LEU A 173 -5.42 40.74 9.70
C LEU A 173 -4.77 39.41 9.30
N TYR A 174 -3.79 38.93 10.07
CA TYR A 174 -3.23 37.58 9.89
C TYR A 174 -4.26 36.50 10.17
N LEU A 175 -5.12 36.70 11.18
CA LEU A 175 -6.23 35.81 11.49
C LEU A 175 -7.26 35.73 10.35
N ILE A 176 -7.56 36.88 9.71
CA ILE A 176 -8.44 36.93 8.54
C ILE A 176 -7.79 36.18 7.35
N GLY A 177 -6.49 36.39 7.11
CA GLY A 177 -5.75 35.68 6.07
C GLY A 177 -5.74 34.15 6.28
N LEU A 178 -5.52 33.70 7.52
CA LEU A 178 -5.58 32.29 7.90
C LEU A 178 -6.97 31.69 7.65
N CYS A 179 -8.04 32.41 8.02
CA CYS A 179 -9.42 31.99 7.76
C CYS A 179 -9.72 31.88 6.26
N LEU A 180 -9.21 32.82 5.44
CA LEU A 180 -9.41 32.81 3.99
C LEU A 180 -8.72 31.62 3.29
N ILE A 181 -7.56 31.19 3.77
CA ILE A 181 -6.84 30.00 3.26
C ILE A 181 -7.66 28.71 3.48
N LEU A 182 -8.49 28.67 4.54
CA LEU A 182 -9.33 27.51 4.86
C LEU A 182 -10.66 27.49 4.09
N VAL A 183 -11.05 28.59 3.45
CA VAL A 183 -12.32 28.69 2.71
C VAL A 183 -12.44 27.63 1.60
N PRO A 184 -11.43 27.38 0.74
CA PRO A 184 -11.54 26.34 -0.29
C PRO A 184 -11.73 24.94 0.28
N VAL A 185 -11.14 24.64 1.45
CA VAL A 185 -11.28 23.35 2.14
C VAL A 185 -12.70 23.19 2.69
N LEU A 186 -13.22 24.22 3.35
CA LEU A 186 -14.60 24.23 3.84
C LEU A 186 -15.60 24.11 2.69
N VAL A 187 -15.42 24.88 1.61
CA VAL A 187 -16.29 24.80 0.42
C VAL A 187 -16.27 23.41 -0.20
N MET A 188 -15.10 22.74 -0.24
CA MET A 188 -14.98 21.39 -0.75
C MET A 188 -15.72 20.37 0.13
N GLU A 189 -15.58 20.43 1.45
CA GLU A 189 -16.30 19.55 2.38
C GLU A 189 -17.81 19.79 2.38
N PHE A 190 -18.26 21.04 2.31
CA PHE A 190 -19.67 21.38 2.11
C PHE A 190 -20.20 20.87 0.76
N SER A 191 -19.42 21.00 -0.31
CA SER A 191 -19.81 20.50 -1.63
C SER A 191 -19.95 18.97 -1.67
N LYS A 192 -19.15 18.24 -0.87
CA LYS A 192 -19.32 16.79 -0.64
C LYS A 192 -20.59 16.49 0.17
N ALA A 193 -20.83 17.22 1.26
CA ALA A 193 -22.01 17.03 2.11
C ALA A 193 -23.33 17.27 1.38
N PHE A 194 -23.36 18.19 0.41
CA PHE A 194 -24.52 18.49 -0.43
C PHE A 194 -24.59 17.67 -1.73
N GLY A 195 -23.69 16.71 -1.95
CA GLY A 195 -23.73 15.81 -3.10
C GLY A 195 -23.49 16.48 -4.47
N LEU A 196 -22.90 17.68 -4.48
CA LEU A 196 -22.61 18.43 -5.71
C LEU A 196 -21.44 17.82 -6.51
N ILE A 197 -20.66 16.94 -5.87
CA ILE A 197 -19.58 16.18 -6.50
C ILE A 197 -20.05 14.72 -6.65
N ARG A 198 -20.57 14.35 -7.83
CA ARG A 198 -20.90 12.96 -8.16
C ARG A 198 -19.62 12.15 -8.33
N HIS A 199 -19.33 11.26 -7.39
CA HIS A 199 -18.40 10.16 -7.62
C HIS A 199 -19.03 9.22 -8.63
N HIS A 200 -18.46 9.12 -9.84
CA HIS A 200 -18.70 7.97 -10.71
C HIS A 200 -18.18 6.73 -9.97
N HIS A 201 -19.12 5.91 -9.51
CA HIS A 201 -18.89 4.61 -8.89
C HIS A 201 -18.46 3.57 -9.92
#